data_AF-A0A354EZT3-F1
#
_entry.id   AF-A0A354EZT3-F1
#
_cell.length_a   1.000
_cell.length_b   1.000
_cell.length_c   1.000
_cell.angle_alpha   90.00
_cell.angle_beta   90.00
_cell.angle_gamma   90.00
#
_symmetry.space_group_name_H-M   'P 1'
#
loop_
_entity.id
_entity.type
_entity.pdbx_description
1 polymer ?
#
loop_
_entity_poly.entity_id
_entity_poly.type
_entity_poly.pdbx_seq_one_letter_code
_entity_poly.pdbx_strand_id
1 'polypeptide(L)'
;MSLLLDLDPLHSFPLSEQLALEALILKGPAADRAFRQWVDCVDFENLRHEATLLVPALFDRFARKHSNIPHLPRMKGLYRLSFARNASLMHCAWHALASLYKHGVKTMFFKGASLALNYYPAPALRPMGDFDILVPADQYEMANEVLKKDGWRFRHSLEIRRQVKHSTDYINNLGQGFDLHIRALFEVDEDSFDKELLQRARPFSWRGVSVFIPPPEDEVLIAIVNAMRDGSLAKLLWLQDMARIMDRSPALDWHKIWKCAENYGLSEIFFHGLHIAMNVRGFEMLHPIMTECLSLSPDFENEYLHEVVKNGLTYGIDKNRISHFYGNILSNNSAMNKSISTSSGSEIVETDGPIGVIRIFETSNGLIKALHLNKHQFPAIPYLFKINDPFAWSKACHQLSNDSEGIIEFLPGTLEPYKIELPNEAYQIDFIIDQDLPSFMRPNETLTIKCSITNNSNFPWPLAGISKNLFGISWHVYSSEGAPLIWDNKREYLPSSLFLRKNHIIFIKPGIRLHSQIHFEAPDAAGQYRIHFDVVHELIRWFSQTNECLPVWNLIVASERISST
;
A
#
# COMPACT_ATOMS: atom_id res chain seq x y z
N MET A 1 1.14 -24.96 15.47
CA MET A 1 0.31 -23.84 15.02
C MET A 1 1.24 -22.64 15.02
N SER A 2 1.51 -22.06 13.84
CA SER A 2 2.50 -20.98 13.69
C SER A 2 2.13 -19.79 14.57
N LEU A 3 3.12 -19.16 15.22
CA LEU A 3 2.93 -17.95 16.01
C LEU A 3 2.32 -16.85 15.15
N LEU A 4 2.67 -16.81 13.85
CA LEU A 4 2.15 -15.89 12.84
C LEU A 4 0.62 -15.87 12.74
N LEU A 5 0.00 -17.05 12.81
CA LEU A 5 -1.46 -17.20 12.70
C LEU A 5 -2.20 -16.60 13.91
N ASP A 6 -1.49 -16.37 15.01
CA ASP A 6 -2.01 -15.77 16.23
C ASP A 6 -1.69 -14.25 16.34
N LEU A 7 -0.89 -13.67 15.42
CA LEU A 7 -0.34 -12.30 15.58
C LEU A 7 -1.30 -11.14 15.35
N ASP A 8 -2.53 -11.36 14.89
CA ASP A 8 -3.48 -10.25 14.78
C ASP A 8 -4.94 -10.72 14.66
N PRO A 9 -5.71 -10.79 15.77
CA PRO A 9 -7.10 -11.22 15.70
C PRO A 9 -8.10 -10.12 15.28
N LEU A 10 -7.67 -8.92 14.84
CA LEU A 10 -8.62 -7.80 14.67
C LEU A 10 -8.42 -6.96 13.39
N HIS A 11 -8.36 -7.62 12.23
CA HIS A 11 -8.93 -7.01 11.03
C HIS A 11 -10.45 -7.01 11.15
N SER A 12 -10.98 -6.13 12.00
CA SER A 12 -12.42 -5.99 12.17
C SER A 12 -12.98 -5.07 11.08
N PHE A 13 -13.83 -5.64 10.23
CA PHE A 13 -14.65 -4.87 9.31
C PHE A 13 -15.81 -4.25 10.11
N PRO A 14 -16.30 -3.05 9.75
CA PRO A 14 -17.61 -2.59 10.16
C PRO A 14 -18.64 -3.70 9.95
N LEU A 15 -19.57 -3.86 10.90
CA LEU A 15 -20.53 -4.98 10.90
C LEU A 15 -21.27 -5.13 9.57
N SER A 16 -21.68 -4.03 8.94
CA SER A 16 -22.36 -4.05 7.64
C SER A 16 -21.46 -4.59 6.52
N GLU A 17 -20.16 -4.31 6.55
CA GLU A 17 -19.22 -4.81 5.54
C GLU A 17 -18.89 -6.28 5.74
N GLN A 18 -18.71 -6.68 7.00
CA GLN A 18 -18.56 -8.09 7.36
C GLN A 18 -19.76 -8.90 6.86
N LEU A 19 -20.98 -8.46 7.18
CA LEU A 19 -22.21 -9.15 6.76
C LEU A 19 -22.39 -9.15 5.24
N ALA A 20 -22.01 -8.09 4.53
CA ALA A 20 -22.01 -8.04 3.08
C ALA A 20 -21.06 -9.07 2.46
N LEU A 21 -19.83 -9.16 2.97
CA LEU A 21 -18.83 -10.14 2.55
C LEU A 21 -19.32 -11.57 2.86
N GLU A 22 -19.75 -11.83 4.09
CA GLU A 22 -20.27 -13.13 4.50
C GLU A 22 -21.46 -13.57 3.63
N ALA A 23 -22.39 -12.66 3.32
CA ALA A 23 -23.50 -12.95 2.41
C ALA A 23 -23.03 -13.36 1.00
N LEU A 24 -21.90 -12.82 0.52
CA LEU A 24 -21.35 -13.12 -0.79
C LEU A 24 -20.45 -14.36 -0.81
N ILE A 25 -19.78 -14.69 0.29
CA ILE A 25 -18.81 -15.78 0.38
C ILE A 25 -19.49 -17.07 0.86
N LEU A 26 -20.27 -17.00 1.93
CA LEU A 26 -20.93 -18.17 2.51
C LEU A 26 -21.94 -18.80 1.54
N LYS A 27 -22.30 -20.05 1.81
CA LYS A 27 -23.27 -20.84 1.03
C LYS A 27 -24.52 -21.15 1.86
N GLY A 28 -25.63 -21.41 1.15
CA GLY A 28 -26.88 -21.86 1.76
C GLY A 28 -27.44 -20.92 2.84
N PRO A 29 -28.11 -21.47 3.89
CA PRO A 29 -28.83 -20.68 4.88
C PRO A 29 -27.98 -19.67 5.67
N ALA A 30 -26.66 -19.90 5.77
CA ALA A 30 -25.77 -18.96 6.45
C ALA A 30 -25.63 -17.65 5.66
N ALA A 31 -25.55 -17.74 4.33
CA ALA A 31 -25.51 -16.58 3.44
C ALA A 31 -26.83 -15.79 3.49
N ASP A 32 -27.97 -16.49 3.50
CA ASP A 32 -29.29 -15.86 3.61
C ASP A 32 -29.51 -15.15 4.95
N ARG A 33 -28.91 -15.67 6.04
CA ARG A 33 -28.92 -15.00 7.35
C ARG A 33 -28.05 -13.74 7.34
N ALA A 34 -26.81 -13.84 6.85
CA ALA A 34 -25.92 -12.69 6.73
C ALA A 34 -26.53 -11.58 5.88
N PHE A 35 -27.16 -11.92 4.75
CA PHE A 35 -27.84 -10.94 3.89
C PHE A 35 -29.01 -10.25 4.60
N ARG A 36 -29.85 -10.99 5.34
CA ARG A 36 -30.96 -10.39 6.10
C ARG A 36 -30.45 -9.43 7.18
N GLN A 37 -29.46 -9.86 7.96
CA GLN A 37 -28.83 -9.01 8.97
C GLN A 37 -28.17 -7.77 8.35
N TRP A 38 -27.58 -7.92 7.17
CA TRP A 38 -27.04 -6.79 6.42
C TRP A 38 -28.12 -5.79 6.02
N VAL A 39 -29.25 -6.27 5.48
CA VAL A 39 -30.40 -5.42 5.13
C VAL A 39 -30.92 -4.66 6.36
N ASP A 40 -30.91 -5.28 7.54
CA ASP A 40 -31.40 -4.66 8.77
C ASP A 40 -30.46 -3.58 9.32
N CYS A 41 -29.16 -3.62 9.00
CA CYS A 41 -28.15 -2.71 9.56
C CYS A 41 -27.51 -1.74 8.57
N VAL A 42 -27.70 -1.93 7.26
CA VAL A 42 -27.07 -1.08 6.24
C VAL A 42 -27.67 0.32 6.24
N ASP A 43 -26.81 1.32 6.40
CA ASP A 43 -27.15 2.73 6.18
C ASP A 43 -26.56 3.18 4.85
N PHE A 44 -27.41 3.33 3.83
CA PHE A 44 -26.98 3.76 2.50
C PHE A 44 -26.55 5.23 2.44
N GLU A 45 -26.97 6.08 3.38
CA GLU A 45 -26.59 7.49 3.37
C GLU A 45 -25.15 7.68 3.85
N ASN A 46 -24.66 6.77 4.70
CA ASN A 46 -23.30 6.77 5.24
C ASN A 46 -22.45 5.58 4.75
N LEU A 47 -22.91 4.87 3.71
CA LEU A 47 -22.20 3.69 3.21
C LEU A 47 -20.90 4.12 2.52
N ARG A 48 -19.77 3.59 3.01
CA ARG A 48 -18.45 3.84 2.40
C ARG A 48 -18.42 3.41 0.94
N HIS A 49 -17.67 4.14 0.12
CA HIS A 49 -17.55 3.86 -1.31
C HIS A 49 -17.19 2.39 -1.58
N GLU A 50 -16.21 1.85 -0.85
CA GLU A 50 -15.77 0.45 -0.97
C GLU A 50 -16.91 -0.56 -0.77
N ALA A 51 -17.76 -0.32 0.23
CA ALA A 51 -18.89 -1.18 0.54
C ALA A 51 -19.98 -1.11 -0.53
N THR A 52 -20.14 0.05 -1.20
CA THR A 52 -21.06 0.18 -2.34
C THR A 52 -20.69 -0.75 -3.51
N LEU A 53 -19.41 -1.12 -3.65
CA LEU A 53 -18.93 -1.98 -4.73
C LEU A 53 -19.40 -3.44 -4.59
N LEU A 54 -19.74 -3.89 -3.38
CA LEU A 54 -20.29 -5.23 -3.12
C LEU A 54 -21.79 -5.32 -3.44
N VAL A 55 -22.49 -4.18 -3.44
CA VAL A 55 -23.96 -4.12 -3.56
C VAL A 55 -24.50 -4.71 -4.87
N PRO A 56 -23.89 -4.50 -6.05
CA PRO A 56 -24.36 -5.14 -7.28
C PRO A 56 -24.39 -6.67 -7.21
N ALA A 57 -23.41 -7.29 -6.54
CA ALA A 57 -23.38 -8.72 -6.33
C ALA A 57 -24.43 -9.19 -5.32
N LEU A 58 -24.64 -8.43 -4.24
CA LEU A 58 -25.72 -8.69 -3.26
C LEU A 58 -27.10 -8.59 -3.93
N PHE A 59 -27.28 -7.58 -4.79
CA PHE A 59 -28.49 -7.38 -5.55
C PHE A 59 -28.78 -8.59 -6.46
N ASP A 60 -27.81 -9.00 -7.27
CA ASP A 60 -28.02 -10.09 -8.22
C ASP A 60 -28.25 -11.43 -7.52
N ARG A 61 -27.49 -11.70 -6.44
CA ARG A 61 -27.59 -12.95 -5.69
C ARG A 61 -28.90 -13.09 -4.91
N PHE A 62 -29.34 -12.03 -4.23
CA PHE A 62 -30.49 -12.10 -3.33
C PHE A 62 -31.65 -11.25 -3.82
N ALA A 63 -31.44 -9.96 -4.07
CA ALA A 63 -32.56 -9.03 -4.19
C ALA A 63 -33.29 -9.05 -5.54
N ARG A 64 -32.63 -9.48 -6.62
CA ARG A 64 -33.16 -9.38 -7.99
C ARG A 64 -34.50 -10.09 -8.19
N LYS A 65 -34.77 -11.14 -7.41
CA LYS A 65 -35.99 -11.96 -7.50
C LYS A 65 -36.98 -11.74 -6.34
N HIS A 66 -36.71 -10.79 -5.44
CA HIS A 66 -37.56 -10.53 -4.27
C HIS A 66 -38.12 -9.10 -4.31
N SER A 67 -39.42 -8.96 -4.04
CA SER A 67 -40.12 -7.66 -4.08
C SER A 67 -40.08 -6.89 -2.76
N ASN A 68 -39.84 -7.57 -1.63
CA ASN A 68 -40.06 -7.02 -0.28
C ASN A 68 -38.76 -6.69 0.46
N ILE A 69 -37.75 -6.15 -0.25
CA ILE A 69 -36.49 -5.71 0.37
C ILE A 69 -36.53 -4.18 0.51
N PRO A 70 -36.41 -3.62 1.74
CA PRO A 70 -36.54 -2.18 1.99
C PRO A 70 -35.65 -1.29 1.09
N HIS A 71 -34.42 -1.74 0.83
CA HIS A 71 -33.43 -0.98 0.05
C HIS A 71 -33.34 -1.38 -1.43
N LEU A 72 -34.31 -2.15 -1.95
CA LEU A 72 -34.29 -2.70 -3.31
C LEU A 72 -34.04 -1.63 -4.40
N PRO A 73 -34.66 -0.43 -4.38
CA PRO A 73 -34.39 0.60 -5.39
C PRO A 73 -32.94 1.09 -5.39
N ARG A 74 -32.34 1.28 -4.21
CA ARG A 74 -30.93 1.71 -4.06
C ARG A 74 -29.99 0.64 -4.59
N MET A 75 -30.19 -0.62 -4.19
CA MET A 75 -29.41 -1.76 -4.68
C MET A 75 -29.48 -1.90 -6.21
N LYS A 76 -30.69 -1.79 -6.77
CA LYS A 76 -30.92 -1.84 -8.22
C LYS A 76 -30.26 -0.65 -8.94
N GLY A 77 -30.25 0.53 -8.33
CA GLY A 77 -29.56 1.71 -8.83
C GLY A 77 -28.05 1.48 -8.95
N LEU A 78 -27.41 0.97 -7.91
CA LEU A 78 -25.97 0.64 -7.93
C LEU A 78 -25.64 -0.47 -8.93
N TYR A 79 -26.49 -1.50 -9.05
CA TYR A 79 -26.33 -2.51 -10.10
C TYR A 79 -26.40 -1.90 -11.51
N ARG A 80 -27.38 -1.02 -11.78
CA ARG A 80 -27.52 -0.36 -13.09
C ARG A 80 -26.33 0.57 -13.39
N LEU A 81 -25.84 1.29 -12.39
CA LEU A 81 -24.65 2.12 -12.50
C LEU A 81 -23.44 1.26 -12.90
N SER A 82 -23.20 0.16 -12.19
CA SER A 82 -22.13 -0.79 -12.49
C SER A 82 -22.29 -1.39 -13.89
N PHE A 83 -23.50 -1.82 -14.26
CA PHE A 83 -23.79 -2.34 -15.59
C PHE A 83 -23.45 -1.34 -16.69
N ALA A 84 -23.92 -0.09 -16.58
CA ALA A 84 -23.69 0.94 -17.58
C ALA A 84 -22.20 1.32 -17.68
N ARG A 85 -21.52 1.50 -16.54
CA ARG A 85 -20.09 1.81 -16.49
C ARG A 85 -19.26 0.68 -17.09
N ASN A 86 -19.48 -0.55 -16.65
CA ASN A 86 -18.71 -1.69 -17.14
C ASN A 86 -19.01 -1.97 -18.62
N ALA A 87 -20.25 -1.80 -19.10
CA ALA A 87 -20.54 -1.92 -20.52
C ALA A 87 -19.75 -0.89 -21.36
N SER A 88 -19.67 0.35 -20.87
CA SER A 88 -18.88 1.43 -21.47
C SER A 88 -17.38 1.11 -21.47
N LEU A 89 -16.82 0.69 -20.33
CA LEU A 89 -15.43 0.25 -20.20
C LEU A 89 -15.11 -0.93 -21.12
N MET A 90 -15.98 -1.93 -21.20
CA MET A 90 -15.79 -3.11 -22.06
C MET A 90 -15.89 -2.76 -23.55
N HIS A 91 -16.65 -1.74 -23.93
CA HIS A 91 -16.62 -1.24 -25.31
C HIS A 91 -15.30 -0.51 -25.59
N CYS A 92 -14.86 0.35 -24.69
CA CYS A 92 -13.60 1.08 -24.75
C CYS A 92 -12.39 0.13 -24.85
N ALA A 93 -12.36 -0.91 -24.01
CA ALA A 93 -11.30 -1.91 -23.99
C ALA A 93 -11.23 -2.74 -25.27
N TRP A 94 -12.38 -3.06 -25.86
CA TRP A 94 -12.41 -3.76 -27.14
C TRP A 94 -11.75 -2.95 -28.25
N HIS A 95 -11.98 -1.63 -28.33
CA HIS A 95 -11.34 -0.78 -29.33
C HIS A 95 -9.81 -0.77 -29.19
N ALA A 96 -9.30 -0.52 -27.97
CA ALA A 96 -7.87 -0.54 -27.70
C ALA A 96 -7.23 -1.89 -28.07
N LEU A 97 -7.85 -2.99 -27.63
CA LEU A 97 -7.34 -4.33 -27.90
C LEU A 97 -7.41 -4.72 -29.37
N ALA A 98 -8.49 -4.39 -30.07
CA ALA A 98 -8.64 -4.69 -31.49
C ALA A 98 -7.56 -3.96 -32.31
N SER A 99 -7.25 -2.71 -31.95
CA SER A 99 -6.18 -1.93 -32.57
C SER A 99 -4.80 -2.55 -32.34
N LEU A 100 -4.49 -2.89 -31.08
CA LEU A 100 -3.24 -3.57 -30.70
C LEU A 100 -3.09 -4.94 -31.38
N TYR A 101 -4.15 -5.75 -31.37
CA TYR A 101 -4.18 -7.06 -32.01
C TYR A 101 -3.94 -6.99 -33.53
N LYS A 102 -4.58 -6.03 -34.22
CA LYS A 102 -4.38 -5.82 -35.67
C LYS A 102 -2.93 -5.52 -36.04
N HIS A 103 -2.18 -4.92 -35.13
CA HIS A 103 -0.76 -4.59 -35.31
C HIS A 103 0.18 -5.65 -34.72
N GLY A 104 -0.33 -6.81 -34.31
CA GLY A 104 0.49 -7.92 -33.80
C GLY A 104 1.02 -7.72 -32.39
N VAL A 105 0.47 -6.76 -31.62
CA VAL A 105 0.85 -6.56 -30.22
C VAL A 105 0.15 -7.60 -29.36
N LYS A 106 0.93 -8.37 -28.59
CA LYS A 106 0.41 -9.29 -27.59
C LYS A 106 -0.10 -8.50 -26.40
N THR A 107 -1.30 -8.83 -25.96
CA THR A 107 -1.97 -8.14 -24.85
C THR A 107 -2.49 -9.15 -23.86
N MET A 108 -2.41 -8.81 -22.57
CA MET A 108 -3.04 -9.54 -21.49
C MET A 108 -4.03 -8.62 -20.78
N PHE A 109 -5.27 -9.08 -20.64
CA PHE A 109 -6.18 -8.52 -19.67
C PHE A 109 -5.84 -9.05 -18.29
N PHE A 110 -5.75 -8.17 -17.31
CA PHE A 110 -5.48 -8.56 -15.93
C PHE A 110 -6.20 -7.63 -14.93
N LYS A 111 -6.08 -7.94 -13.63
CA LYS A 111 -6.83 -7.29 -12.53
C LYS A 111 -8.35 -7.32 -12.80
N GLY A 112 -9.04 -6.26 -12.38
CA GLY A 112 -9.94 -5.56 -13.29
C GLY A 112 -10.84 -6.41 -14.18
N ALA A 113 -10.57 -6.23 -15.47
CA ALA A 113 -11.31 -6.82 -16.56
C ALA A 113 -11.21 -8.35 -16.58
N SER A 114 -10.04 -8.92 -16.27
CA SER A 114 -9.87 -10.37 -16.25
C SER A 114 -10.79 -11.01 -15.21
N LEU A 115 -10.82 -10.44 -13.99
CA LEU A 115 -11.66 -10.93 -12.91
C LEU A 115 -13.14 -10.87 -13.28
N ALA A 116 -13.59 -9.73 -13.79
CA ALA A 116 -14.98 -9.50 -14.19
C ALA A 116 -15.47 -10.43 -15.31
N LEU A 117 -14.59 -10.81 -16.24
CA LEU A 117 -14.94 -11.65 -17.40
C LEU A 117 -14.85 -13.15 -17.10
N ASN A 118 -13.92 -13.58 -16.25
CA ASN A 118 -13.62 -15.00 -16.06
C ASN A 118 -14.25 -15.61 -14.80
N TYR A 119 -14.44 -14.82 -13.74
CA TYR A 119 -14.84 -15.35 -12.43
C TYR A 119 -16.24 -14.93 -12.00
N TYR A 120 -16.77 -13.85 -12.58
CA TYR A 120 -18.10 -13.34 -12.29
C TYR A 120 -19.13 -13.81 -13.32
N PRO A 121 -20.39 -14.12 -12.91
CA PRO A 121 -21.46 -14.47 -13.85
C PRO A 121 -21.78 -13.38 -14.89
N ALA A 122 -21.56 -12.12 -14.55
CA ALA A 122 -21.71 -10.99 -15.45
C ALA A 122 -20.76 -9.86 -15.04
N PRO A 123 -20.20 -9.07 -15.99
CA PRO A 123 -19.28 -7.99 -15.67
C PRO A 123 -19.86 -6.94 -14.70
N ALA A 124 -21.18 -6.69 -14.74
CA ALA A 124 -21.86 -5.73 -13.87
C ALA A 124 -21.76 -6.05 -12.36
N LEU A 125 -21.39 -7.29 -12.01
CA LEU A 125 -21.29 -7.75 -10.63
C LEU A 125 -19.95 -7.41 -9.98
N ARG A 126 -18.98 -6.93 -10.77
CA ARG A 126 -17.68 -6.45 -10.31
C ARG A 126 -17.49 -5.00 -10.79
N PRO A 127 -17.96 -4.00 -10.04
CA PRO A 127 -17.77 -2.59 -10.41
C PRO A 127 -16.30 -2.25 -10.63
N MET A 128 -15.99 -1.50 -11.69
CA MET A 128 -14.61 -1.10 -12.04
C MET A 128 -14.57 0.39 -12.43
N GLY A 129 -13.43 1.03 -12.18
CA GLY A 129 -13.16 2.42 -12.57
C GLY A 129 -12.54 2.54 -13.96
N ASP A 130 -11.72 1.56 -14.32
CA ASP A 130 -10.88 1.48 -15.51
C ASP A 130 -10.74 0.01 -15.96
N PHE A 131 -9.85 -0.22 -16.92
CA PHE A 131 -9.36 -1.54 -17.26
C PHE A 131 -7.84 -1.48 -17.46
N ASP A 132 -7.19 -2.61 -17.20
CA ASP A 132 -5.74 -2.73 -17.30
C ASP A 132 -5.37 -3.68 -18.44
N ILE A 133 -4.40 -3.26 -19.26
CA ILE A 133 -3.79 -4.09 -20.30
C ILE A 133 -2.31 -4.20 -20.02
N LEU A 134 -1.79 -5.41 -19.86
CA LEU A 134 -0.36 -5.68 -19.81
C LEU A 134 0.15 -6.06 -21.21
N VAL A 135 1.31 -5.52 -21.59
CA VAL A 135 2.02 -5.89 -22.83
C VAL A 135 3.44 -6.35 -22.51
N PRO A 136 4.05 -7.20 -23.35
CA PRO A 136 5.47 -7.53 -23.23
C PRO A 136 6.35 -6.28 -23.27
N ALA A 137 7.40 -6.24 -22.46
CA ALA A 137 8.31 -5.10 -22.37
C ALA A 137 8.95 -4.73 -23.72
N ASP A 138 9.29 -5.72 -24.54
CA ASP A 138 9.84 -5.55 -25.88
C ASP A 138 8.81 -5.02 -26.91
N GLN A 139 7.52 -5.06 -26.59
CA GLN A 139 6.44 -4.53 -27.43
C GLN A 139 5.83 -3.23 -26.89
N TYR A 140 6.29 -2.73 -25.74
CA TYR A 140 5.67 -1.59 -25.07
C TYR A 140 5.68 -0.30 -25.90
N GLU A 141 6.81 0.06 -26.51
CA GLU A 141 6.86 1.25 -27.38
C GLU A 141 6.04 1.09 -28.66
N MET A 142 6.00 -0.13 -29.23
CA MET A 142 5.12 -0.43 -30.36
C MET A 142 3.64 -0.24 -29.98
N ALA A 143 3.22 -0.72 -28.80
CA ALA A 143 1.89 -0.47 -28.26
C ALA A 143 1.60 1.04 -28.12
N ASN A 144 2.54 1.79 -27.56
CA ASN A 144 2.40 3.24 -27.40
C ASN A 144 2.20 3.96 -28.74
N GLU A 145 2.94 3.57 -29.78
CA GLU A 145 2.80 4.12 -31.12
C GLU A 145 1.45 3.78 -31.76
N VAL A 146 1.01 2.53 -31.65
CA VAL A 146 -0.28 2.07 -32.18
C VAL A 146 -1.42 2.84 -31.54
N LEU A 147 -1.44 2.96 -30.21
CA LEU A 147 -2.47 3.68 -29.48
C LEU A 147 -2.51 5.16 -29.87
N LYS A 148 -1.36 5.83 -30.00
CA LYS A 148 -1.30 7.23 -30.46
C LYS A 148 -1.88 7.40 -31.86
N LYS A 149 -1.52 6.51 -32.80
CA LYS A 149 -2.04 6.53 -34.18
C LYS A 149 -3.55 6.28 -34.23
N ASP A 150 -4.07 5.51 -33.28
CA ASP A 150 -5.48 5.20 -33.12
C ASP A 150 -6.26 6.28 -32.33
N GLY A 151 -5.62 7.41 -32.01
CA GLY A 151 -6.26 8.58 -31.41
C GLY A 151 -6.30 8.58 -29.88
N TRP A 152 -5.59 7.66 -29.23
CA TRP A 152 -5.40 7.69 -27.79
C TRP A 152 -4.31 8.70 -27.41
N ARG A 153 -4.54 9.40 -26.30
CA ARG A 153 -3.59 10.36 -25.74
C ARG A 153 -3.25 10.02 -24.31
N PHE A 154 -2.05 10.39 -23.88
CA PHE A 154 -1.68 10.30 -22.48
C PHE A 154 -2.61 11.20 -21.66
N ARG A 155 -3.06 10.69 -20.51
CA ARG A 155 -3.81 11.49 -19.55
C ARG A 155 -2.95 12.60 -18.95
N HIS A 156 -1.69 12.26 -18.66
CA HIS A 156 -0.72 13.12 -18.01
C HIS A 156 0.33 13.68 -19.00
N SER A 157 1.15 14.63 -18.56
CA SER A 157 2.18 15.26 -19.39
C SER A 157 3.27 14.26 -19.85
N LEU A 158 4.00 14.61 -20.91
CA LEU A 158 5.13 13.80 -21.40
C LEU A 158 6.27 13.66 -20.37
N GLU A 159 6.42 14.64 -19.48
CA GLU A 159 7.39 14.61 -18.39
C GLU A 159 7.04 13.52 -17.36
N ILE A 160 5.77 13.45 -16.95
CA ILE A 160 5.26 12.37 -16.09
C ILE A 160 5.40 11.01 -16.80
N ARG A 161 5.15 10.96 -18.12
CA ARG A 161 5.37 9.73 -18.92
C ARG A 161 6.82 9.22 -18.84
N ARG A 162 7.82 10.10 -18.89
CA ARG A 162 9.24 9.68 -18.82
C ARG A 162 9.61 9.03 -17.48
N GLN A 163 8.80 9.27 -16.45
CA GLN A 163 8.99 8.73 -15.11
C GLN A 163 8.20 7.43 -14.88
N VAL A 164 7.44 6.96 -15.89
CA VAL A 164 6.64 5.74 -15.79
C VAL A 164 7.55 4.52 -15.69
N LYS A 165 7.52 3.87 -14.53
CA LYS A 165 8.21 2.59 -14.27
C LYS A 165 7.30 1.36 -14.42
N HIS A 166 5.98 1.52 -14.41
CA HIS A 166 5.03 0.40 -14.32
C HIS A 166 3.84 0.47 -15.29
N SER A 167 3.20 1.64 -15.45
CA SER A 167 2.03 1.81 -16.33
C SER A 167 1.82 3.24 -16.84
N THR A 168 1.15 3.35 -17.99
CA THR A 168 0.76 4.63 -18.60
C THR A 168 -0.76 4.77 -18.72
N ASP A 169 -1.30 5.83 -18.11
CA ASP A 169 -2.70 6.23 -18.25
C ASP A 169 -2.99 6.80 -19.64
N TYR A 170 -3.90 6.15 -20.36
CA TYR A 170 -4.43 6.62 -21.63
C TYR A 170 -5.86 7.11 -21.50
N ILE A 171 -6.23 8.09 -22.32
CA ILE A 171 -7.62 8.53 -22.51
C ILE A 171 -7.93 8.73 -24.00
N ASN A 172 -9.19 8.51 -24.36
CA ASN A 172 -9.72 8.84 -25.68
C ASN A 172 -10.40 10.23 -25.69
N ASN A 173 -10.96 10.61 -26.84
CA ASN A 173 -11.66 11.90 -27.01
C ASN A 173 -12.96 12.02 -26.20
N LEU A 174 -13.51 10.91 -25.71
CA LEU A 174 -14.69 10.87 -24.84
C LEU A 174 -14.31 10.91 -23.34
N GLY A 175 -13.02 11.05 -23.01
CA GLY A 175 -12.53 11.04 -21.64
C GLY A 175 -12.50 9.66 -20.99
N GLN A 176 -12.79 8.59 -21.73
CA GLN A 176 -12.66 7.23 -21.24
C GLN A 176 -11.20 6.81 -21.30
N GLY A 177 -10.71 6.15 -20.26
CA GLY A 177 -9.31 5.78 -20.16
C GLY A 177 -9.06 4.39 -19.63
N PHE A 178 -7.79 4.01 -19.73
CA PHE A 178 -7.27 2.71 -19.31
C PHE A 178 -5.79 2.81 -19.04
N ASP A 179 -5.27 1.81 -18.35
CA ASP A 179 -3.86 1.77 -18.01
C ASP A 179 -3.15 0.73 -18.88
N LEU A 180 -2.12 1.17 -19.60
CA LEU A 180 -1.21 0.30 -20.33
C LEU A 180 -0.02 -0.03 -19.44
N HIS A 181 0.08 -1.28 -19.01
CA HIS A 181 1.11 -1.76 -18.09
C HIS A 181 2.26 -2.40 -18.86
N ILE A 182 3.48 -2.10 -18.42
CA ILE A 182 4.70 -2.86 -18.76
C ILE A 182 5.08 -3.84 -17.65
N ARG A 183 4.63 -3.58 -16.41
CA ARG A 183 4.78 -4.46 -15.25
C ARG A 183 3.43 -4.79 -14.63
N ALA A 184 3.20 -6.05 -14.28
CA ALA A 184 1.97 -6.51 -13.65
C ALA A 184 1.91 -6.15 -12.16
N LEU A 185 3.06 -6.14 -11.49
CA LEU A 185 3.23 -5.75 -10.09
C LEU A 185 4.21 -4.60 -9.99
N PHE A 186 3.87 -3.59 -9.19
CA PHE A 186 4.73 -2.43 -8.97
C PHE A 186 5.92 -2.79 -8.07
N GLU A 187 5.71 -3.76 -7.19
CA GLU A 187 6.60 -4.21 -6.13
C GLU A 187 7.79 -5.02 -6.67
N VAL A 188 7.71 -5.48 -7.92
CA VAL A 188 8.74 -6.31 -8.56
C VAL A 188 9.42 -5.50 -9.66
N ASP A 189 10.62 -4.98 -9.38
CA ASP A 189 11.42 -4.22 -10.35
C ASP A 189 12.34 -5.14 -11.18
N GLU A 190 11.79 -6.27 -11.63
CA GLU A 190 12.45 -7.23 -12.51
C GLU A 190 11.53 -7.68 -13.63
N ASP A 191 12.04 -7.75 -14.86
CA ASP A 191 11.26 -8.23 -16.02
C ASP A 191 10.97 -9.74 -15.98
N SER A 192 11.64 -10.47 -15.07
CA SER A 192 11.55 -11.92 -14.92
C SER A 192 10.12 -12.34 -14.58
N PHE A 193 9.46 -11.66 -13.64
CA PHE A 193 8.08 -11.95 -13.24
C PHE A 193 7.11 -11.82 -14.41
N ASP A 194 7.13 -10.70 -15.13
CA ASP A 194 6.21 -10.44 -16.23
C ASP A 194 6.42 -11.42 -17.40
N LYS A 195 7.69 -11.77 -17.69
CA LYS A 195 8.03 -12.78 -18.69
C LYS A 195 7.48 -14.15 -18.32
N GLU A 196 7.66 -14.58 -17.07
CA GLU A 196 7.12 -15.86 -16.58
C GLU A 196 5.59 -15.86 -16.57
N LEU A 197 4.96 -14.77 -16.12
CA LEU A 197 3.51 -14.58 -16.15
C LEU A 197 2.96 -14.71 -17.57
N LEU A 198 3.58 -14.04 -18.55
CA LEU A 198 3.19 -14.10 -19.96
C LEU A 198 3.38 -15.49 -20.57
N GLN A 199 4.40 -16.26 -20.15
CA GLN A 199 4.61 -17.64 -20.59
C GLN A 199 3.53 -18.59 -20.07
N ARG A 200 3.06 -18.39 -18.83
CA ARG A 200 2.01 -19.20 -18.20
C ARG A 200 0.60 -18.72 -18.52
N ALA A 201 0.48 -17.59 -19.22
CA ALA A 201 -0.78 -16.97 -19.55
C ALA A 201 -1.67 -17.87 -20.42
N ARG A 202 -2.98 -17.77 -20.21
CA ARG A 202 -3.96 -18.56 -20.94
C ARG A 202 -4.55 -17.74 -22.09
N PRO A 203 -4.67 -18.28 -23.31
CA PRO A 203 -5.34 -17.60 -24.39
C PRO A 203 -6.83 -17.45 -24.10
N PHE A 204 -7.39 -16.30 -24.43
CA PHE A 204 -8.79 -15.94 -24.23
C PHE A 204 -9.32 -15.20 -25.47
N SER A 205 -10.35 -15.75 -26.10
CA SER A 205 -11.01 -15.07 -27.22
C SER A 205 -12.15 -14.21 -26.69
N TRP A 206 -12.04 -12.90 -26.86
CA TRP A 206 -13.03 -11.95 -26.38
C TRP A 206 -13.53 -11.06 -27.51
N ARG A 207 -14.81 -11.21 -27.87
CA ARG A 207 -15.46 -10.44 -28.94
C ARG A 207 -14.64 -10.43 -30.25
N GLY A 208 -14.08 -11.59 -30.60
CA GLY A 208 -13.29 -11.78 -31.82
C GLY A 208 -11.83 -11.33 -31.73
N VAL A 209 -11.38 -10.79 -30.60
CA VAL A 209 -9.98 -10.42 -30.36
C VAL A 209 -9.32 -11.51 -29.51
N SER A 210 -8.13 -11.95 -29.90
CA SER A 210 -7.32 -12.87 -29.08
C SER A 210 -6.51 -12.06 -28.09
N VAL A 211 -6.72 -12.33 -26.81
CA VAL A 211 -5.96 -11.76 -25.70
C VAL A 211 -5.48 -12.86 -24.76
N PHE A 212 -4.56 -12.53 -23.86
CA PHE A 212 -4.15 -13.41 -22.78
C PHE A 212 -4.83 -13.01 -21.47
N ILE A 213 -4.92 -13.95 -20.54
CA ILE A 213 -5.32 -13.72 -19.15
C ILE A 213 -4.36 -14.48 -18.20
N PRO A 214 -4.11 -13.97 -16.98
CA PRO A 214 -3.32 -14.69 -15.98
C PRO A 214 -3.91 -16.08 -15.64
N PRO A 215 -3.09 -17.07 -15.26
CA PRO A 215 -3.57 -18.29 -14.59
C PRO A 215 -4.17 -17.97 -13.21
N PRO A 216 -5.00 -18.85 -12.62
CA PRO A 216 -5.74 -18.52 -11.40
C PRO A 216 -4.81 -18.25 -10.21
N GLU A 217 -3.66 -18.94 -10.16
CA GLU A 217 -2.64 -18.73 -9.12
C GLU A 217 -2.08 -17.30 -9.16
N ASP A 218 -1.81 -16.81 -10.38
CA ASP A 218 -1.31 -15.45 -10.59
C ASP A 218 -2.41 -14.39 -10.33
N GLU A 219 -3.67 -14.67 -10.67
CA GLU A 219 -4.79 -13.78 -10.31
C GLU A 219 -4.90 -13.57 -8.80
N VAL A 220 -4.72 -14.63 -8.01
CA VAL A 220 -4.74 -14.57 -6.54
C VAL A 220 -3.59 -13.70 -6.03
N LEU A 221 -2.36 -13.96 -6.49
CA LEU A 221 -1.19 -13.19 -6.07
C LEU A 221 -1.35 -11.71 -6.43
N ILE A 222 -1.73 -11.42 -7.68
CA ILE A 222 -1.95 -10.06 -8.19
C ILE A 222 -3.06 -9.36 -7.39
N ALA A 223 -4.17 -10.04 -7.11
CA ALA A 223 -5.27 -9.45 -6.33
C ALA A 223 -4.83 -9.09 -4.91
N ILE A 224 -4.11 -9.98 -4.23
CA ILE A 224 -3.63 -9.74 -2.86
C ILE A 224 -2.59 -8.61 -2.83
N VAL A 225 -1.57 -8.66 -3.69
CA VAL A 225 -0.49 -7.65 -3.69
C VAL A 225 -1.05 -6.25 -3.98
N ASN A 226 -1.90 -6.11 -5.00
CA ASN A 226 -2.55 -4.84 -5.30
C ASN A 226 -3.45 -4.36 -4.14
N ALA A 227 -4.18 -5.27 -3.50
CA ALA A 227 -5.02 -4.93 -2.35
C ALA A 227 -4.19 -4.42 -1.17
N MET A 228 -3.04 -5.03 -0.88
CA MET A 228 -2.18 -4.62 0.22
C MET A 228 -1.53 -3.26 -0.05
N ARG A 229 -1.05 -3.01 -1.28
CA ARG A 229 -0.47 -1.71 -1.68
C ARG A 229 -1.48 -0.58 -1.51
N ASP A 230 -2.70 -0.77 -1.98
CA ASP A 230 -3.70 0.29 -2.01
C ASP A 230 -4.45 0.46 -0.65
N GLY A 231 -3.97 -0.22 0.40
CA GLY A 231 -4.62 -0.31 1.71
C GLY A 231 -5.75 -1.35 1.70
N SER A 232 -5.47 -2.53 2.25
CA SER A 232 -6.35 -3.71 2.18
C SER A 232 -7.77 -3.53 2.73
N LEU A 233 -7.93 -2.67 3.74
CA LEU A 233 -9.22 -2.27 4.35
C LEU A 233 -9.92 -1.13 3.58
N ALA A 234 -9.23 -0.53 2.61
CA ALA A 234 -9.73 0.48 1.70
C ALA A 234 -10.27 -0.12 0.39
N LYS A 235 -10.27 -1.45 0.20
CA LYS A 235 -10.86 -2.10 -1.00
C LYS A 235 -11.49 -3.47 -0.72
N LEU A 236 -12.67 -3.57 -0.12
CA LEU A 236 -13.33 -4.86 0.22
C LEU A 236 -13.52 -5.83 -0.96
N LEU A 237 -13.54 -5.31 -2.20
CA LEU A 237 -13.83 -6.09 -3.40
C LEU A 237 -12.83 -7.23 -3.66
N TRP A 238 -11.57 -7.09 -3.24
CA TRP A 238 -10.56 -8.15 -3.46
C TRP A 238 -10.90 -9.45 -2.71
N LEU A 239 -11.56 -9.36 -1.54
CA LEU A 239 -12.03 -10.53 -0.80
C LEU A 239 -13.16 -11.24 -1.56
N GLN A 240 -14.05 -10.48 -2.19
CA GLN A 240 -15.05 -11.06 -3.07
C GLN A 240 -14.40 -11.71 -4.30
N ASP A 241 -13.40 -11.05 -4.90
CA ASP A 241 -12.64 -11.59 -6.03
C ASP A 241 -11.97 -12.92 -5.66
N MET A 242 -11.29 -12.99 -4.51
CA MET A 242 -10.68 -14.20 -3.96
C MET A 242 -11.70 -15.33 -3.85
N ALA A 243 -12.86 -15.08 -3.24
CA ALA A 243 -13.91 -16.09 -3.13
C ALA A 243 -14.40 -16.56 -4.50
N ARG A 244 -14.50 -15.68 -5.50
CA ARG A 244 -14.88 -16.05 -6.88
C ARG A 244 -13.81 -16.85 -7.60
N ILE A 245 -12.54 -16.52 -7.40
CA ILE A 245 -11.41 -17.28 -7.96
C ILE A 245 -11.40 -18.69 -7.39
N MET A 246 -11.51 -18.82 -6.05
CA MET A 246 -11.57 -20.10 -5.35
C MET A 246 -12.77 -20.95 -5.77
N ASP A 247 -13.96 -20.34 -5.88
CA ASP A 247 -15.18 -21.04 -6.35
C ASP A 247 -15.04 -21.62 -7.76
N ARG A 248 -14.35 -20.91 -8.66
CA ARG A 248 -14.19 -21.29 -10.07
C ARG A 248 -12.94 -22.12 -10.35
N SER A 249 -12.00 -22.13 -9.41
CA SER A 249 -10.71 -22.80 -9.53
C SER A 249 -10.47 -23.68 -8.30
N PRO A 250 -11.22 -24.79 -8.13
CA PRO A 250 -11.09 -25.65 -6.95
C PRO A 250 -9.72 -26.37 -6.86
N ALA A 251 -8.96 -26.38 -7.96
CA ALA A 251 -7.62 -26.96 -8.04
C ALA A 251 -6.50 -25.89 -7.93
N LEU A 252 -6.75 -24.76 -7.28
CA LEU A 252 -5.72 -23.76 -6.98
C LEU A 252 -4.56 -24.38 -6.21
N ASP A 253 -3.36 -24.24 -6.75
CA ASP A 253 -2.14 -24.67 -6.10
C ASP A 253 -1.55 -23.54 -5.24
N TRP A 254 -1.88 -23.56 -3.94
CA TRP A 254 -1.41 -22.57 -2.98
C TRP A 254 0.10 -22.59 -2.74
N HIS A 255 0.74 -23.76 -2.88
CA HIS A 255 2.20 -23.86 -2.77
C HIS A 255 2.89 -23.15 -3.92
N LYS A 256 2.34 -23.28 -5.13
CA LYS A 256 2.84 -22.55 -6.29
C LYS A 256 2.71 -21.04 -6.11
N ILE A 257 1.59 -20.57 -5.54
CA ILE A 257 1.40 -19.14 -5.24
C ILE A 257 2.43 -18.67 -4.20
N TRP A 258 2.58 -19.41 -3.10
CA TRP A 258 3.54 -19.09 -2.03
C TRP A 258 4.97 -19.04 -2.55
N LYS A 259 5.40 -20.06 -3.30
CA LYS A 259 6.74 -20.12 -3.88
C LYS A 259 6.98 -18.99 -4.89
N CYS A 260 5.96 -18.61 -5.66
CA CYS A 260 6.03 -17.44 -6.52
C CYS A 260 6.22 -16.17 -5.69
N ALA A 261 5.49 -16.02 -4.58
CA ALA A 261 5.66 -14.89 -3.68
C ALA A 261 7.07 -14.85 -3.08
N GLU A 262 7.64 -15.99 -2.65
CA GLU A 262 9.01 -16.08 -2.14
C GLU A 262 10.06 -15.66 -3.17
N ASN A 263 9.97 -16.21 -4.37
CA ASN A 263 10.95 -15.96 -5.43
C ASN A 263 11.07 -14.46 -5.78
N TYR A 264 10.01 -13.68 -5.55
CA TYR A 264 9.96 -12.25 -5.86
C TYR A 264 9.87 -11.35 -4.63
N GLY A 265 10.13 -11.87 -3.43
CA GLY A 265 10.14 -11.07 -2.19
C GLY A 265 8.77 -10.55 -1.75
N LEU A 266 7.69 -11.22 -2.15
CA LEU A 266 6.30 -10.85 -1.88
C LEU A 266 5.64 -11.68 -0.75
N SER A 267 6.36 -12.61 -0.13
CA SER A 267 5.81 -13.54 0.89
C SER A 267 5.14 -12.82 2.04
N GLU A 268 5.72 -11.71 2.49
CA GLU A 268 5.16 -10.89 3.57
C GLU A 268 3.82 -10.26 3.18
N ILE A 269 3.78 -9.62 2.02
CA ILE A 269 2.56 -9.00 1.46
C ILE A 269 1.47 -10.04 1.28
N PHE A 270 1.84 -11.20 0.72
CA PHE A 270 0.93 -12.31 0.49
C PHE A 270 0.41 -12.90 1.80
N PHE A 271 1.30 -13.14 2.77
CA PHE A 271 0.96 -13.60 4.11
C PHE A 271 -0.06 -12.67 4.77
N HIS A 272 0.19 -11.35 4.74
CA HIS A 272 -0.69 -10.36 5.33
C HIS A 272 -2.08 -10.35 4.68
N GLY A 273 -2.14 -10.44 3.36
CA GLY A 273 -3.41 -10.53 2.63
C GLY A 273 -4.22 -11.76 3.02
N LEU A 274 -3.59 -12.94 3.06
CA LEU A 274 -4.28 -14.15 3.50
C LEU A 274 -4.72 -14.08 4.96
N HIS A 275 -3.92 -13.46 5.83
CA HIS A 275 -4.31 -13.22 7.23
C HIS A 275 -5.58 -12.37 7.35
N ILE A 276 -5.72 -11.34 6.52
CA ILE A 276 -6.96 -10.55 6.44
C ILE A 276 -8.14 -11.41 5.95
N ALA A 277 -7.93 -12.20 4.90
CA ALA A 277 -8.98 -13.06 4.35
C ALA A 277 -9.48 -14.08 5.39
N MET A 278 -8.58 -14.68 6.18
CA MET A 278 -8.90 -15.63 7.25
C MET A 278 -9.79 -15.03 8.35
N ASN A 279 -9.80 -13.71 8.53
CA ASN A 279 -10.69 -13.03 9.47
C ASN A 279 -12.13 -12.88 8.96
N VAL A 280 -12.42 -13.28 7.72
CA VAL A 280 -13.77 -13.29 7.15
C VAL A 280 -14.29 -14.71 7.10
N ARG A 281 -15.44 -14.91 7.74
CA ARG A 281 -16.13 -16.20 7.76
C ARG A 281 -16.42 -16.69 6.33
N GLY A 282 -16.12 -17.95 6.05
CA GLY A 282 -16.15 -18.55 4.71
C GLY A 282 -14.77 -18.78 4.09
N PHE A 283 -13.70 -18.23 4.68
CA PHE A 283 -12.30 -18.48 4.29
C PHE A 283 -11.55 -19.41 5.25
N GLU A 284 -12.25 -20.21 6.06
CA GLU A 284 -11.64 -21.06 7.09
C GLU A 284 -10.64 -22.08 6.50
N MET A 285 -10.81 -22.45 5.22
CA MET A 285 -9.88 -23.34 4.52
C MET A 285 -8.48 -22.73 4.35
N LEU A 286 -8.33 -21.42 4.43
CA LEU A 286 -7.04 -20.75 4.30
C LEU A 286 -6.13 -20.99 5.52
N HIS A 287 -6.67 -21.29 6.70
CA HIS A 287 -5.87 -21.58 7.90
C HIS A 287 -4.92 -22.78 7.74
N PRO A 288 -5.40 -23.99 7.37
CA PRO A 288 -4.51 -25.12 7.15
C PRO A 288 -3.56 -24.88 5.96
N ILE A 289 -4.02 -24.22 4.89
CA ILE A 289 -3.19 -23.85 3.72
C ILE A 289 -2.03 -22.96 4.14
N MET A 290 -2.31 -21.93 4.94
CA MET A 290 -1.29 -21.01 5.43
C MET A 290 -0.30 -21.74 6.32
N THR A 291 -0.79 -22.61 7.22
CA THR A 291 0.09 -23.44 8.07
C THR A 291 1.05 -24.27 7.22
N GLU A 292 0.56 -24.86 6.13
CA GLU A 292 1.37 -25.65 5.21
C GLU A 292 2.40 -24.78 4.47
N CYS A 293 2.01 -23.62 3.96
CA CYS A 293 2.92 -22.67 3.29
C CYS A 293 4.04 -22.21 4.23
N LEU A 294 3.70 -21.82 5.47
CA LEU A 294 4.69 -21.43 6.48
C LEU A 294 5.64 -22.57 6.85
N SER A 295 5.18 -23.83 6.81
CA SER A 295 6.05 -24.98 7.06
C SER A 295 7.10 -25.22 5.97
N LEU A 296 6.88 -24.68 4.75
CA LEU A 296 7.86 -24.72 3.67
C LEU A 296 8.99 -23.69 3.85
N SER A 297 8.76 -22.68 4.68
CA SER A 297 9.64 -21.53 4.86
C SER A 297 9.87 -21.25 6.35
N PRO A 298 10.54 -22.17 7.07
CA PRO A 298 10.70 -22.07 8.52
C PRO A 298 11.43 -20.80 8.98
N ASP A 299 12.27 -20.22 8.11
CA ASP A 299 12.99 -18.98 8.40
C ASP A 299 12.08 -17.74 8.27
N PHE A 300 11.07 -17.78 7.39
CA PHE A 300 10.15 -16.65 7.16
C PHE A 300 9.41 -16.26 8.45
N GLU A 301 8.93 -17.22 9.23
CA GLU A 301 8.25 -16.94 10.49
C GLU A 301 9.17 -16.21 11.47
N ASN A 302 10.43 -16.62 11.56
CA ASN A 302 11.39 -15.99 12.45
C ASN A 302 11.74 -14.57 12.00
N GLU A 303 11.99 -14.39 10.69
CA GLU A 303 12.32 -13.09 10.09
C GLU A 303 11.16 -12.10 10.22
N TYR A 304 9.95 -12.53 9.89
CA TYR A 304 8.75 -11.70 10.01
C TYR A 304 8.47 -11.33 11.47
N LEU A 305 8.55 -12.27 12.41
CA LEU A 305 8.38 -11.98 13.83
C LEU A 305 9.43 -10.98 14.35
N HIS A 306 10.68 -11.17 13.94
CA HIS A 306 11.75 -10.25 14.30
C HIS A 306 11.46 -8.84 13.78
N GLU A 307 11.05 -8.70 12.52
CA GLU A 307 10.72 -7.38 11.93
C GLU A 307 9.46 -6.78 12.56
N VAL A 308 8.43 -7.58 12.85
CA VAL A 308 7.22 -7.15 13.58
C VAL A 308 7.58 -6.60 14.95
N VAL A 309 8.38 -7.31 15.74
CA VAL A 309 8.74 -6.83 17.09
C VAL A 309 9.66 -5.61 17.00
N LYS A 310 10.67 -5.63 16.13
CA LYS A 310 11.58 -4.50 15.91
C LYS A 310 10.83 -3.21 15.56
N ASN A 311 9.72 -3.31 14.83
CA ASN A 311 8.86 -2.17 14.47
C ASN A 311 7.76 -1.86 15.50
N GLY A 312 7.74 -2.54 16.65
CA GLY A 312 6.73 -2.33 17.69
C GLY A 312 5.31 -2.75 17.27
N LEU A 313 5.20 -3.70 16.35
CA LEU A 313 3.94 -4.24 15.82
C LEU A 313 3.47 -5.46 16.62
N THR A 314 3.67 -5.46 17.93
CA THR A 314 3.46 -6.62 18.83
C THR A 314 2.02 -6.82 19.29
N TYR A 315 1.04 -6.20 18.63
CA TYR A 315 -0.37 -6.33 18.97
C TYR A 315 -0.83 -7.80 18.91
N GLY A 316 -1.56 -8.25 19.93
CA GLY A 316 -2.13 -9.60 19.96
C GLY A 316 -1.13 -10.74 20.22
N ILE A 317 0.18 -10.47 20.23
CA ILE A 317 1.19 -11.47 20.57
C ILE A 317 1.25 -11.61 22.10
N ASP A 318 1.08 -12.84 22.60
CA ASP A 318 1.29 -13.14 24.02
C ASP A 318 2.73 -12.77 24.42
N LYS A 319 2.89 -11.90 25.42
CA LYS A 319 4.21 -11.46 25.92
C LYS A 319 5.11 -12.62 26.32
N ASN A 320 4.57 -13.71 26.84
CA ASN A 320 5.35 -14.91 27.17
C ASN A 320 5.87 -15.61 25.91
N ARG A 321 5.11 -15.57 24.81
CA ARG A 321 5.54 -16.10 23.51
C ARG A 321 6.61 -15.22 22.88
N ILE A 322 6.49 -13.89 22.99
CA ILE A 322 7.55 -12.94 22.60
C ILE A 322 8.83 -13.27 23.40
N SER A 323 8.76 -13.32 24.73
CA SER A 323 9.93 -13.58 25.59
C SER A 323 10.57 -14.95 25.34
N HIS A 324 9.77 -16.00 25.08
CA HIS A 324 10.28 -17.33 24.72
C HIS A 324 11.01 -17.31 23.37
N PHE A 325 10.48 -16.58 22.38
CA PHE A 325 11.09 -16.40 21.07
C PHE A 325 12.45 -15.67 21.17
N TYR A 326 12.52 -14.58 21.92
CA TYR A 326 13.79 -13.87 22.18
C TYR A 326 14.80 -14.71 22.95
N GLY A 327 14.37 -15.51 23.93
CA GLY A 327 15.24 -16.44 24.65
C GLY A 327 15.91 -17.47 23.74
N ASN A 328 15.19 -17.93 22.70
CA ASN A 328 15.71 -18.88 21.71
C ASN A 328 16.63 -18.20 20.67
N ILE A 329 16.36 -16.96 20.26
CA ILE A 329 17.24 -16.22 19.35
C ILE A 329 18.56 -15.84 20.04
N LEU A 330 18.52 -15.36 21.29
CA LEU A 330 19.73 -15.00 22.04
C LEU A 330 20.60 -16.22 22.33
N SER A 331 20.00 -17.38 22.57
CA SER A 331 20.74 -18.64 22.75
C SER A 331 21.32 -19.18 21.43
N ASN A 332 20.62 -19.05 20.29
CA ASN A 332 21.15 -19.43 18.98
C ASN A 332 22.23 -18.46 18.45
N ASN A 333 22.08 -17.15 18.65
CA ASN A 333 23.11 -16.17 18.28
C ASN A 333 24.36 -16.26 19.16
N SER A 334 24.24 -16.75 20.41
CA SER A 334 25.42 -17.04 21.25
C SER A 334 26.30 -18.17 20.72
N ALA A 335 25.76 -19.06 19.87
CA ALA A 335 26.52 -20.09 19.18
C ALA A 335 27.22 -19.58 17.91
N MET A 336 26.65 -18.57 17.24
CA MET A 336 27.23 -17.94 16.03
C MET A 336 28.25 -16.83 16.36
N ASN A 337 28.10 -16.12 17.49
CA ASN A 337 28.97 -15.01 17.90
C ASN A 337 30.09 -15.40 18.89
N LYS A 338 30.63 -16.63 18.80
CA LYS A 338 31.91 -16.98 19.46
C LYS A 338 33.13 -16.39 18.74
N SER A 339 33.08 -15.10 18.41
CA SER A 339 34.24 -14.28 18.15
C SER A 339 33.84 -12.83 18.33
N ILE A 340 33.93 -12.34 19.56
CA ILE A 340 34.25 -10.97 20.00
C ILE A 340 33.82 -10.90 21.47
N SER A 341 34.79 -11.08 22.35
CA SER A 341 34.67 -10.81 23.78
C SER A 341 35.09 -9.38 24.06
N THR A 342 34.29 -8.62 24.82
CA THR A 342 34.77 -7.80 25.96
C THR A 342 33.60 -7.26 26.80
N SER A 343 33.58 -7.71 28.06
CA SER A 343 33.26 -7.01 29.33
C SER A 343 32.22 -5.88 29.42
N SER A 344 31.18 -6.18 30.21
CA SER A 344 30.56 -5.39 31.30
C SER A 344 29.96 -4.01 31.00
N GLY A 345 28.63 -3.95 31.12
CA GLY A 345 27.85 -2.73 31.32
C GLY A 345 26.47 -2.89 30.72
N SER A 346 25.48 -3.22 31.55
CA SER A 346 24.02 -3.16 31.29
C SER A 346 23.60 -2.74 29.87
N GLU A 347 23.52 -3.69 28.94
CA GLU A 347 22.80 -3.49 27.68
C GLU A 347 21.30 -3.52 28.00
N ILE A 348 20.74 -2.33 28.22
CA ILE A 348 19.32 -2.12 27.95
C ILE A 348 19.21 -2.27 26.44
N VAL A 349 18.69 -3.41 25.99
CA VAL A 349 18.29 -3.60 24.61
C VAL A 349 17.31 -2.47 24.30
N GLU A 350 17.70 -1.52 23.43
CA GLU A 350 16.77 -0.54 22.85
C GLU A 350 15.76 -1.32 22.00
N THR A 351 14.71 -1.83 22.64
CA THR A 351 13.65 -2.67 22.04
C THR A 351 12.63 -1.86 21.23
N ASP A 352 12.77 -0.54 21.19
CA ASP A 352 11.83 0.37 20.56
C ASP A 352 12.44 0.91 19.27
N GLY A 353 12.16 0.27 18.14
CA GLY A 353 12.67 0.70 16.83
C GLY A 353 12.40 2.18 16.51
N PRO A 354 13.00 2.70 15.41
CA PRO A 354 13.00 4.12 15.04
C PRO A 354 11.59 4.70 14.79
N ILE A 355 10.62 3.83 14.54
CA ILE A 355 9.26 4.18 14.19
C ILE A 355 8.34 3.90 15.38
N GLY A 356 7.50 4.88 15.73
CA GLY A 356 6.39 4.69 16.65
C GLY A 356 5.15 4.25 15.89
N VAL A 357 4.49 3.21 16.37
CA VAL A 357 3.22 2.74 15.82
C VAL A 357 2.18 2.71 16.93
N ILE A 358 1.00 3.26 16.65
CA ILE A 358 -0.19 3.20 17.50
C ILE A 358 -1.30 2.57 16.67
N ARG A 359 -1.92 1.52 17.19
CA ARG A 359 -3.08 0.91 16.55
C ARG A 359 -4.36 1.52 17.09
N ILE A 360 -5.28 1.83 16.19
CA ILE A 360 -6.60 2.39 16.44
C ILE A 360 -7.64 1.29 16.34
N PHE A 361 -8.57 1.26 17.29
CA PHE A 361 -9.80 0.48 17.19
C PHE A 361 -10.98 1.41 17.04
N GLU A 362 -11.80 1.16 16.03
CA GLU A 362 -12.97 1.96 15.72
C GLU A 362 -14.26 1.19 16.04
N THR A 363 -15.34 1.94 16.27
CA THR A 363 -16.71 1.45 16.26
C THR A 363 -17.19 1.26 14.81
N SER A 364 -18.36 0.64 14.64
CA SER A 364 -18.98 0.46 13.31
C SER A 364 -19.30 1.77 12.58
N ASN A 365 -19.44 2.87 13.32
CA ASN A 365 -19.63 4.22 12.77
C ASN A 365 -18.31 5.03 12.67
N GLY A 366 -17.14 4.40 12.82
CA GLY A 366 -15.84 5.02 12.57
C GLY A 366 -15.31 5.90 13.71
N LEU A 367 -15.88 5.82 14.92
CA LEU A 367 -15.36 6.53 16.09
C LEU A 367 -14.29 5.71 16.78
N ILE A 368 -13.18 6.33 17.19
CA ILE A 368 -12.13 5.64 17.95
C ILE A 368 -12.68 5.26 19.33
N LYS A 369 -12.59 3.97 19.67
CA LYS A 369 -13.01 3.40 20.97
C LYS A 369 -11.85 2.89 21.83
N ALA A 370 -10.71 2.59 21.21
CA ALA A 370 -9.53 2.13 21.92
C ALA A 370 -8.26 2.41 21.13
N LEU A 371 -7.13 2.44 21.82
CA LEU A 371 -5.80 2.43 21.22
C LEU A 371 -5.00 1.25 21.77
N HIS A 372 -4.14 0.64 20.94
CA HIS A 372 -3.06 -0.22 21.42
C HIS A 372 -1.73 0.49 21.21
N LEU A 373 -1.00 0.67 22.31
CA LEU A 373 0.23 1.45 22.35
C LEU A 373 1.08 1.07 23.58
N ASN A 374 2.33 1.47 23.52
CA ASN A 374 3.23 1.50 24.65
C ASN A 374 3.03 2.76 25.49
N LYS A 375 3.17 2.64 26.81
CA LYS A 375 3.04 3.78 27.73
C LYS A 375 3.99 4.95 27.40
N HIS A 376 5.20 4.67 26.91
CA HIS A 376 6.16 5.71 26.51
C HIS A 376 5.67 6.56 25.32
N GLN A 377 4.64 6.12 24.60
CA GLN A 377 4.04 6.83 23.47
C GLN A 377 2.95 7.83 23.91
N PHE A 378 2.53 7.84 25.18
CA PHE A 378 1.52 8.80 25.68
C PHE A 378 1.85 10.27 25.40
N PRO A 379 3.11 10.76 25.53
CA PRO A 379 3.45 12.13 25.19
C PRO A 379 3.22 12.49 23.71
N ALA A 380 3.21 11.51 22.80
CA ALA A 380 2.94 11.73 21.38
C ALA A 380 1.45 11.98 21.09
N ILE A 381 0.54 11.44 21.92
CA ILE A 381 -0.91 11.43 21.64
C ILE A 381 -1.52 12.81 21.36
N PRO A 382 -1.24 13.87 22.14
CA PRO A 382 -1.81 15.19 21.88
C PRO A 382 -1.39 15.84 20.54
N TYR A 383 -0.34 15.30 19.91
CA TYR A 383 0.18 15.74 18.61
C TYR A 383 -0.33 14.87 17.46
N LEU A 384 -0.70 13.62 17.74
CA LEU A 384 -1.22 12.66 16.77
C LEU A 384 -2.76 12.68 16.68
N PHE A 385 -3.43 13.04 17.79
CA PHE A 385 -4.88 13.02 17.92
C PHE A 385 -5.42 14.35 18.45
N LYS A 386 -6.65 14.66 18.05
CA LYS A 386 -7.45 15.69 18.72
C LYS A 386 -8.15 15.04 19.91
N ILE A 387 -7.89 15.57 21.10
CA ILE A 387 -8.49 15.10 22.36
C ILE A 387 -9.74 15.94 22.65
N ASN A 388 -10.91 15.38 22.39
CA ASN A 388 -12.20 16.05 22.63
C ASN A 388 -12.61 16.02 24.11
N ASP A 389 -12.22 14.96 24.83
CA ASP A 389 -12.48 14.81 26.27
C ASP A 389 -11.17 14.50 27.01
N PRO A 390 -10.44 15.54 27.47
CA PRO A 390 -9.17 15.38 28.18
C PRO A 390 -9.30 14.62 29.50
N PHE A 391 -10.46 14.68 30.16
CA PHE A 391 -10.70 13.98 31.42
C PHE A 391 -10.86 12.48 31.19
N ALA A 392 -11.69 12.09 30.21
CA ALA A 392 -11.84 10.68 29.83
C ALA A 392 -10.52 10.10 29.33
N TRP A 393 -9.76 10.86 28.54
CA TRP A 393 -8.42 10.45 28.08
C TRP A 393 -7.45 10.23 29.25
N SER A 394 -7.34 11.20 30.17
CA SER A 394 -6.48 11.09 31.35
C SER A 394 -6.85 9.86 32.21
N LYS A 395 -8.15 9.61 32.41
CA LYS A 395 -8.64 8.43 33.11
C LYS A 395 -8.26 7.12 32.39
N ALA A 396 -8.31 7.09 31.07
CA ALA A 396 -7.92 5.92 30.28
C ALA A 396 -6.41 5.64 30.36
N CYS A 397 -5.56 6.68 30.40
CA CYS A 397 -4.11 6.52 30.57
C CYS A 397 -3.71 5.77 31.85
N HIS A 398 -4.54 5.84 32.90
CA HIS A 398 -4.31 5.11 34.16
C HIS A 398 -4.62 3.61 34.08
N GLN A 399 -5.23 3.12 32.98
CA GLN A 399 -5.53 1.70 32.77
C GLN A 399 -4.26 0.87 32.48
N LEU A 400 -3.22 1.49 31.89
CA LEU A 400 -1.94 0.85 31.61
C LEU A 400 -1.03 0.88 32.85
N SER A 401 -0.46 -0.27 33.22
CA SER A 401 0.49 -0.36 34.32
C SER A 401 1.80 0.38 33.99
N ASN A 402 2.57 0.73 35.01
CA ASN A 402 3.91 1.29 34.82
C ASN A 402 4.76 0.24 34.09
N ASP A 403 5.25 0.59 32.89
CA ASP A 403 6.13 -0.19 32.01
C ASP A 403 5.48 -1.17 31.02
N SER A 404 4.19 -1.05 30.71
CA SER A 404 3.52 -1.97 29.75
C SER A 404 3.07 -1.36 28.41
N GLU A 405 3.15 -2.20 27.38
CA GLU A 405 2.29 -2.17 26.17
C GLU A 405 0.91 -2.75 26.47
N GLY A 406 -0.14 -2.19 25.86
CA GLY A 406 -1.48 -2.77 25.91
C GLY A 406 -2.58 -1.93 25.26
N ILE A 407 -3.81 -2.44 25.37
CA ILE A 407 -5.03 -1.77 24.88
C ILE A 407 -5.58 -0.86 25.98
N ILE A 408 -5.86 0.39 25.63
CA ILE A 408 -6.64 1.32 26.46
C ILE A 408 -7.99 1.59 25.82
N GLU A 409 -9.05 1.39 26.59
CA GLU A 409 -10.42 1.61 26.13
C GLU A 409 -10.96 2.91 26.70
N PHE A 410 -11.73 3.63 25.88
CA PHE A 410 -12.37 4.88 26.24
C PHE A 410 -13.68 5.06 25.49
N LEU A 411 -14.46 6.07 25.86
CA LEU A 411 -15.74 6.33 25.22
C LEU A 411 -15.51 6.72 23.75
N PRO A 412 -16.29 6.14 22.79
CA PRO A 412 -16.20 6.55 21.39
C PRO A 412 -16.38 8.06 21.23
N GLY A 413 -15.43 8.70 20.52
CA GLY A 413 -15.40 10.15 20.33
C GLY A 413 -14.55 10.93 21.35
N THR A 414 -13.96 10.28 22.36
CA THR A 414 -12.93 10.91 23.23
C THR A 414 -11.73 11.40 22.43
N LEU A 415 -11.32 10.61 21.43
CA LEU A 415 -10.29 10.96 20.46
C LEU A 415 -10.88 11.01 19.06
N GLU A 416 -10.45 12.01 18.29
CA GLU A 416 -10.57 12.03 16.84
C GLU A 416 -9.19 11.84 16.22
N PRO A 417 -9.06 11.04 15.15
CA PRO A 417 -7.84 11.06 14.37
C PRO A 417 -7.61 12.49 13.89
N TYR A 418 -6.37 12.97 14.07
CA TYR A 418 -5.75 14.05 13.31
C TYR A 418 -5.72 15.50 13.88
N LYS A 419 -4.48 16.02 13.97
CA LYS A 419 -4.12 17.42 13.77
C LYS A 419 -3.19 17.49 12.55
N ILE A 420 -3.58 18.22 11.50
CA ILE A 420 -2.79 18.41 10.27
C ILE A 420 -1.48 19.15 10.57
N GLU A 421 -1.56 20.15 11.44
CA GLU A 421 -0.47 21.07 11.70
C GLU A 421 0.20 20.75 13.02
N LEU A 422 1.48 20.35 12.93
CA LEU A 422 2.38 20.38 14.06
C LEU A 422 2.80 21.83 14.35
N PRO A 423 3.16 22.16 15.61
CA PRO A 423 3.67 23.48 15.95
C PRO A 423 4.98 23.78 15.19
N ASN A 424 5.34 25.06 15.04
CA ASN A 424 6.52 25.47 14.25
C ASN A 424 7.82 24.81 14.74
N GLU A 425 7.91 24.57 16.04
CA GLU A 425 9.04 23.93 16.72
C GLU A 425 9.20 22.44 16.35
N ALA A 426 8.19 21.83 15.72
CA ALA A 426 8.28 20.46 15.23
C ALA A 426 9.12 20.32 13.95
N TYR A 427 9.34 21.41 13.21
CA TYR A 427 10.05 21.40 11.93
C TYR A 427 11.55 21.68 12.11
N GLN A 428 12.17 20.91 13.01
CA GLN A 428 13.60 20.96 13.31
C GLN A 428 14.26 19.67 12.82
N ILE A 429 15.19 19.81 11.88
CA ILE A 429 15.83 18.69 11.20
C ILE A 429 17.34 18.86 11.19
N ASP A 430 18.04 17.74 11.34
CA ASP A 430 19.46 17.60 10.96
C ASP A 430 19.51 16.77 9.67
N PHE A 431 19.94 17.38 8.56
CA PHE A 431 20.01 16.75 7.24
C PHE A 431 21.48 16.68 6.83
N ILE A 432 21.98 15.46 6.70
CA ILE A 432 23.37 15.14 6.36
C ILE A 432 23.41 14.43 5.01
N ILE A 433 24.35 14.83 4.15
CA ILE A 433 24.72 14.05 2.97
C ILE A 433 25.83 13.08 3.38
N ASP A 434 25.59 11.78 3.25
CA ASP A 434 26.47 10.72 3.77
C ASP A 434 27.55 10.31 2.75
N GLN A 435 27.90 11.22 1.84
CA GLN A 435 28.89 11.00 0.79
C GLN A 435 29.46 12.32 0.28
N ASP A 436 30.64 12.26 -0.33
CA ASP A 436 31.18 13.39 -1.08
C ASP A 436 30.40 13.58 -2.39
N LEU A 437 30.03 14.82 -2.68
CA LEU A 437 29.33 15.18 -3.91
C LEU A 437 30.31 15.72 -4.96
N PRO A 438 30.20 15.29 -6.23
CA PRO A 438 31.09 15.76 -7.28
C PRO A 438 30.84 17.24 -7.58
N SER A 439 31.88 18.01 -7.89
CA SER A 439 31.72 19.40 -8.33
C SER A 439 31.29 19.54 -9.80
N PHE A 440 31.23 18.42 -10.54
CA PHE A 440 31.01 18.38 -11.98
C PHE A 440 30.10 17.22 -12.38
N MET A 441 29.14 17.48 -13.27
CA MET A 441 28.32 16.49 -13.96
C MET A 441 28.07 16.89 -15.41
N ARG A 442 27.73 15.94 -16.27
CA ARG A 442 27.23 16.19 -17.63
C ARG A 442 25.74 16.53 -17.62
N PRO A 443 25.22 17.22 -18.65
CA PRO A 443 23.79 17.43 -18.81
C PRO A 443 22.98 16.14 -18.74
N ASN A 444 21.90 16.13 -17.95
CA ASN A 444 21.02 14.98 -17.70
C ASN A 444 21.72 13.75 -17.08
N GLU A 445 22.95 13.89 -16.58
CA GLU A 445 23.61 12.83 -15.84
C GLU A 445 22.88 12.60 -14.50
N THR A 446 22.72 11.34 -14.11
CA THR A 446 22.04 10.95 -12.88
C THR A 446 23.03 10.53 -11.81
N LEU A 447 22.78 10.91 -10.55
CA LEU A 447 23.57 10.53 -9.39
C LEU A 447 22.65 10.04 -8.27
N THR A 448 22.97 8.89 -7.68
CA THR A 448 22.32 8.47 -6.43
C THR A 448 23.10 9.04 -5.25
N ILE A 449 22.43 9.84 -4.43
CA ILE A 449 23.01 10.53 -3.28
C ILE A 449 22.50 9.90 -1.99
N LYS A 450 23.39 9.28 -1.21
CA LYS A 450 23.07 8.76 0.12
C LYS A 450 22.98 9.90 1.12
N CYS A 451 21.94 9.89 1.94
CA CYS A 451 21.72 10.92 2.94
C CYS A 451 21.00 10.40 4.18
N SER A 452 21.11 11.17 5.25
CA SER A 452 20.45 10.92 6.52
C SER A 452 19.68 12.14 6.96
N ILE A 453 18.49 11.92 7.53
CA ILE A 453 17.71 12.95 8.19
C ILE A 453 17.41 12.56 9.63
N THR A 454 17.46 13.50 10.55
CA THR A 454 17.15 13.27 11.97
C THR A 454 16.02 14.19 12.40
N ASN A 455 14.99 13.63 13.06
CA ASN A 455 13.98 14.44 13.75
C ASN A 455 14.63 15.08 14.99
N ASN A 456 15.12 16.31 14.83
CA ASN A 456 15.81 17.04 15.89
C ASN A 456 14.84 17.87 16.76
N SER A 457 13.53 17.64 16.62
CA SER A 457 12.50 18.28 17.44
C SER A 457 12.09 17.38 18.62
N ASN A 458 11.35 17.95 19.58
CA ASN A 458 10.71 17.19 20.66
C ASN A 458 9.33 16.64 20.27
N PHE A 459 8.94 16.71 19.00
CA PHE A 459 7.61 16.34 18.51
C PHE A 459 7.66 15.13 17.59
N PRO A 460 6.67 14.23 17.64
CA PRO A 460 6.58 13.13 16.68
C PRO A 460 6.26 13.67 15.28
N TRP A 461 6.86 13.10 14.23
CA TRP A 461 6.46 13.38 12.85
C TRP A 461 5.52 12.28 12.35
N PRO A 462 4.20 12.55 12.24
CA PRO A 462 3.25 11.54 11.78
C PRO A 462 3.52 11.15 10.33
N LEU A 463 3.77 9.88 10.10
CA LEU A 463 3.81 9.28 8.77
C LEU A 463 2.38 8.85 8.44
N ALA A 464 1.79 9.44 7.41
CA ALA A 464 0.36 9.31 7.16
C ALA A 464 -0.08 7.84 6.97
N GLY A 465 -1.25 7.47 7.53
CA GLY A 465 -1.88 6.15 7.32
C GLY A 465 -3.11 6.17 6.41
N ILE A 466 -3.68 7.35 6.10
CA ILE A 466 -4.91 7.51 5.29
C ILE A 466 -4.91 8.83 4.45
N SER A 467 -3.92 9.72 4.57
CA SER A 467 -3.88 11.01 3.86
C SER A 467 -2.54 11.25 3.13
N LYS A 468 -2.53 12.21 2.18
CA LYS A 468 -1.42 12.49 1.26
C LYS A 468 -0.33 13.41 1.84
N ASN A 469 -0.42 13.79 3.12
CA ASN A 469 0.45 14.79 3.74
C ASN A 469 1.76 14.13 4.24
N LEU A 470 2.49 13.50 3.32
CA LEU A 470 3.71 12.75 3.61
C LEU A 470 4.90 13.68 3.86
N PHE A 471 5.91 13.14 4.55
CA PHE A 471 7.23 13.77 4.62
C PHE A 471 8.07 13.27 3.46
N GLY A 472 8.70 14.18 2.71
CA GLY A 472 9.54 13.84 1.56
C GLY A 472 10.81 14.65 1.50
N ILE A 473 11.88 14.03 1.01
CA ILE A 473 13.16 14.66 0.73
C ILE A 473 13.14 15.14 -0.73
N SER A 474 13.49 16.39 -0.97
CA SER A 474 13.56 16.99 -2.31
C SER A 474 14.73 17.98 -2.39
N TRP A 475 14.82 18.70 -3.51
CA TRP A 475 15.81 19.74 -3.72
C TRP A 475 15.27 20.84 -4.63
N HIS A 476 15.92 21.99 -4.56
CA HIS A 476 15.66 23.16 -5.38
C HIS A 476 16.94 23.53 -6.13
N VAL A 477 16.79 24.00 -7.36
CA VAL A 477 17.92 24.40 -8.22
C VAL A 477 17.93 25.92 -8.31
N TYR A 478 19.07 26.50 -7.97
CA TYR A 478 19.34 27.92 -8.05
C TYR A 478 20.50 28.20 -9.00
N SER A 479 20.53 29.41 -9.56
CA SER A 479 21.72 29.92 -10.26
C SER A 479 22.87 30.16 -9.28
N SER A 480 24.08 30.34 -9.80
CA SER A 480 25.26 30.76 -9.01
C SER A 480 25.00 32.04 -8.22
N GLU A 481 24.19 32.96 -8.75
CA GLU A 481 23.82 34.24 -8.14
C GLU A 481 22.67 34.11 -7.12
N GLY A 482 22.11 32.91 -6.95
CA GLY A 482 21.03 32.63 -5.98
C GLY A 482 19.62 32.89 -6.49
N ALA A 483 19.41 33.04 -7.80
CA ALA A 483 18.06 33.11 -8.38
C ALA A 483 17.45 31.70 -8.47
N PRO A 484 16.20 31.46 -8.04
CA PRO A 484 15.57 30.15 -8.17
C PRO A 484 15.32 29.84 -9.65
N LEU A 485 15.84 28.71 -10.12
CA LEU A 485 15.64 28.23 -11.50
C LEU A 485 14.58 27.13 -11.54
N ILE A 486 14.64 26.18 -10.61
CA ILE A 486 13.64 25.12 -10.42
C ILE A 486 13.32 25.06 -8.93
N TRP A 487 12.10 25.41 -8.59
CA TRP A 487 11.56 25.23 -7.26
C TRP A 487 10.62 24.03 -7.29
N ASP A 488 10.78 23.11 -6.33
CA ASP A 488 9.90 21.94 -6.16
C ASP A 488 10.21 20.74 -7.10
N ASN A 489 11.33 20.04 -6.87
CA ASN A 489 11.67 18.82 -7.62
C ASN A 489 10.95 17.57 -7.09
N LYS A 490 11.16 16.45 -7.80
CA LYS A 490 10.72 15.12 -7.36
C LYS A 490 11.15 14.82 -5.91
N ARG A 491 10.32 14.05 -5.22
CA ARG A 491 10.51 13.72 -3.81
C ARG A 491 10.81 12.24 -3.65
N GLU A 492 11.67 11.95 -2.70
CA GLU A 492 11.82 10.63 -2.11
C GLU A 492 11.09 10.67 -0.77
N TYR A 493 9.92 10.04 -0.71
CA TYR A 493 9.11 10.02 0.51
C TYR A 493 9.77 9.13 1.56
N LEU A 494 9.72 9.59 2.81
CA LEU A 494 10.23 8.80 3.94
C LEU A 494 9.49 7.47 4.01
N PRO A 495 10.18 6.38 4.41
CA PRO A 495 9.62 5.03 4.36
C PRO A 495 8.25 4.98 5.03
N SER A 496 7.23 4.82 4.19
CA SER A 496 5.85 4.51 4.56
C SER A 496 5.51 3.06 4.22
N SER A 497 6.45 2.32 3.63
CA SER A 497 6.25 0.98 3.08
C SER A 497 6.06 -0.11 4.12
N LEU A 498 6.43 0.14 5.39
CA LEU A 498 6.08 -0.74 6.49
C LEU A 498 4.63 -0.46 6.90
N PHE A 499 3.71 -1.19 6.27
CA PHE A 499 2.34 -1.38 6.74
C PHE A 499 1.49 -0.10 6.83
N LEU A 500 1.15 0.52 5.70
CA LEU A 500 -0.01 1.43 5.59
C LEU A 500 -1.32 0.67 5.88
N ARG A 501 -1.51 0.33 7.14
CA ARG A 501 -2.73 -0.26 7.66
C ARG A 501 -3.61 0.90 8.06
N LYS A 502 -4.81 0.96 7.48
CA LYS A 502 -5.83 1.98 7.78
C LYS A 502 -6.02 2.24 9.29
N ASN A 503 -5.86 1.21 10.12
CA ASN A 503 -6.07 1.30 11.56
C ASN A 503 -4.80 1.59 12.37
N HIS A 504 -3.74 2.13 11.74
CA HIS A 504 -2.49 2.45 12.43
C HIS A 504 -2.12 3.91 12.17
N ILE A 505 -1.60 4.57 13.21
CA ILE A 505 -0.84 5.81 13.09
C ILE A 505 0.63 5.45 13.25
N ILE A 506 1.40 5.81 12.24
CA ILE A 506 2.84 5.63 12.20
C ILE A 506 3.46 7.01 12.40
N PHE A 507 4.58 7.10 13.12
CA PHE A 507 5.28 8.36 13.31
C PHE A 507 6.78 8.16 13.56
N ILE A 508 7.58 9.14 13.18
CA ILE A 508 9.01 9.19 13.52
C ILE A 508 9.14 9.81 14.90
N LYS A 509 9.79 9.11 15.82
CA LYS A 509 10.00 9.59 17.19
C LYS A 509 11.05 10.72 17.20
N PRO A 510 11.00 11.64 18.20
CA PRO A 510 12.09 12.57 18.47
C PRO A 510 13.47 11.89 18.54
N GLY A 511 14.50 12.53 18.00
CA GLY A 511 15.90 12.07 18.02
C GLY A 511 16.24 10.97 17.02
N ILE A 512 15.27 10.42 16.30
CA ILE A 512 15.51 9.30 15.38
C ILE A 512 16.13 9.79 14.07
N ARG A 513 17.19 9.10 13.66
CA ARG A 513 17.85 9.26 12.36
C ARG A 513 17.36 8.19 11.38
N LEU A 514 17.00 8.63 10.18
CA LEU A 514 16.60 7.79 9.06
C LEU A 514 17.59 7.96 7.90
N HIS A 515 17.97 6.84 7.29
CA HIS A 515 18.79 6.82 6.09
C HIS A 515 17.90 6.76 4.85
N SER A 516 18.28 7.49 3.80
CA SER A 516 17.57 7.56 2.52
C SER A 516 18.55 7.78 1.36
N GLN A 517 18.00 7.77 0.15
CA GLN A 517 18.75 8.01 -1.08
C GLN A 517 17.96 8.95 -1.99
N ILE A 518 18.66 9.90 -2.62
CA ILE A 518 18.11 10.86 -3.58
C ILE A 518 18.61 10.48 -4.98
N HIS A 519 17.69 10.23 -5.90
CA HIS A 519 18.05 10.02 -7.31
C HIS A 519 18.13 11.36 -8.04
N PHE A 520 19.23 12.08 -7.91
CA PHE A 520 19.43 13.39 -8.53
C PHE A 520 19.66 13.28 -10.05
N GLU A 521 19.16 14.25 -10.81
CA GLU A 521 19.40 14.42 -12.25
C GLU A 521 19.91 15.85 -12.50
N ALA A 522 21.05 15.97 -13.16
CA ALA A 522 21.67 17.27 -13.45
C ALA A 522 20.86 18.07 -14.49
N PRO A 523 20.78 19.41 -14.36
CA PRO A 523 20.18 20.29 -15.37
C PRO A 523 20.65 19.97 -16.80
N ASP A 524 19.78 20.19 -17.79
CA ASP A 524 20.08 19.94 -19.20
C ASP A 524 20.97 21.03 -19.83
N ALA A 525 20.92 22.25 -19.29
CA ALA A 525 21.76 23.36 -19.69
C ALA A 525 23.12 23.33 -18.97
N ALA A 526 24.17 23.71 -19.70
CA ALA A 526 25.47 23.93 -19.09
C ALA A 526 25.46 25.21 -18.25
N GLY A 527 26.10 25.18 -17.08
CA GLY A 527 26.08 26.30 -16.15
C GLY A 527 26.63 25.95 -14.77
N GLN A 528 26.65 26.95 -13.88
CA GLN A 528 26.94 26.79 -12.46
C GLN A 528 25.63 26.87 -11.68
N TYR A 529 25.40 25.88 -10.83
CA TYR A 529 24.16 25.69 -10.10
C TYR A 529 24.44 25.53 -8.61
N ARG A 530 23.47 25.97 -7.81
CA ARG A 530 23.40 25.69 -6.38
C ARG A 530 22.20 24.80 -6.13
N ILE A 531 22.44 23.58 -5.67
CA ILE A 531 21.41 22.59 -5.33
C ILE A 531 21.15 22.70 -3.84
N HIS A 532 19.96 23.13 -3.47
CA HIS A 532 19.52 23.27 -2.09
C HIS A 532 18.68 22.05 -1.73
N PHE A 533 19.17 21.19 -0.84
CA PHE A 533 18.41 20.04 -0.36
C PHE A 533 17.40 20.49 0.69
N ASP A 534 16.20 19.91 0.68
CA ASP A 534 15.13 20.26 1.60
C ASP A 534 14.24 19.07 1.94
N VAL A 535 13.42 19.23 2.97
CA VAL A 535 12.37 18.30 3.35
C VAL A 535 11.03 19.04 3.33
N VAL A 536 10.00 18.38 2.84
CA VAL A 536 8.64 18.90 2.78
C VAL A 536 7.73 18.07 3.69
N HIS A 537 6.85 18.75 4.41
CA HIS A 537 5.62 18.18 4.93
C HIS A 537 4.52 18.56 3.95
N GLU A 538 4.06 17.60 3.16
CA GLU A 538 3.20 17.85 2.00
C GLU A 538 1.93 18.64 2.34
N LEU A 539 1.59 19.56 1.45
CA LEU A 539 0.45 20.50 1.57
C LEU A 539 0.49 21.41 2.81
N ILE A 540 1.57 21.38 3.59
CA ILE A 540 1.72 22.16 4.81
C ILE A 540 2.88 23.12 4.67
N ARG A 541 4.12 22.62 4.54
CA ARG A 541 5.30 23.48 4.45
C ARG A 541 6.60 22.79 4.04
N TRP A 542 7.59 23.60 3.69
CA TRP A 542 9.00 23.23 3.58
C TRP A 542 9.73 23.47 4.89
N PHE A 543 10.72 22.63 5.22
CA PHE A 543 11.53 22.77 6.43
C PHE A 543 12.50 23.96 6.33
N SER A 544 12.95 24.32 5.14
CA SER A 544 13.73 25.56 4.90
C SER A 544 13.02 26.84 5.37
N GLN A 545 11.69 26.82 5.53
CA GLN A 545 10.94 27.98 6.05
C GLN A 545 11.09 28.17 7.56
N THR A 546 11.63 27.17 8.27
CA THR A 546 11.91 27.23 9.73
C THR A 546 13.38 27.07 10.06
N ASN A 547 14.23 26.66 9.10
CA ASN A 547 15.60 26.23 9.35
C ASN A 547 16.59 26.98 8.43
N GLU A 548 17.54 27.71 9.00
CA GLU A 548 18.54 28.51 8.25
C GLU A 548 19.73 27.68 7.71
N CYS A 549 19.86 26.40 8.07
CA CYS A 549 20.98 25.55 7.67
C CYS A 549 20.51 24.19 7.13
N LEU A 550 20.31 24.11 5.82
CA LEU A 550 20.15 22.86 5.08
C LEU A 550 21.31 22.69 4.08
N PRO A 551 21.67 21.46 3.70
CA PRO A 551 22.80 21.22 2.81
C PRO A 551 22.63 21.92 1.46
N VAL A 552 23.71 22.59 1.02
CA VAL A 552 23.80 23.20 -0.31
C VAL A 552 24.99 22.59 -1.05
N TRP A 553 24.76 22.18 -2.29
CA TRP A 553 25.76 21.62 -3.18
C TRP A 553 25.99 22.51 -4.40
N ASN A 554 27.22 22.96 -4.59
CA ASN A 554 27.62 23.71 -5.78
C ASN A 554 28.02 22.73 -6.89
N LEU A 555 27.33 22.80 -8.03
CA LEU A 555 27.48 21.88 -9.15
C LEU A 555 27.76 22.65 -10.45
N ILE A 556 28.79 22.22 -11.18
CA ILE A 556 29.07 22.66 -12.55
C ILE A 556 28.52 21.61 -13.51
N VAL A 557 27.66 22.03 -14.44
CA VAL A 557 27.18 21.19 -15.54
C VAL A 557 27.84 21.61 -16.83
N ALA A 558 28.58 20.70 -17.49
CA ALA A 558 29.09 20.93 -18.84
C ALA A 558 29.37 19.61 -19.58
N SER A 559 29.55 19.66 -20.90
CA SER A 559 29.88 18.47 -21.72
C SER A 559 31.26 17.89 -21.40
N GLU A 560 32.23 18.74 -21.05
CA GLU A 560 33.60 18.37 -20.71
C GLU A 560 34.06 19.03 -19.41
N ARG A 561 34.86 18.31 -18.63
CA ARG A 561 35.41 18.80 -17.38
C ARG A 561 36.51 19.80 -17.71
N ILE A 562 36.29 21.08 -17.48
CA ILE A 562 37.31 22.10 -17.65
C ILE A 562 38.40 21.83 -16.60
N SER A 563 39.54 21.30 -17.03
CA SER A 563 40.70 21.10 -16.17
C SER A 563 41.20 22.47 -15.70
N SER A 564 41.04 22.77 -14.42
CA SER A 564 41.64 23.94 -13.79
C SER A 564 43.16 23.77 -13.79
N THR A 565 43.85 24.55 -14.61
CA THR A 565 45.29 24.85 -14.48
C THR A 565 45.56 25.77 -13.30
#